data_AF-A0AA92C1N7-F1
#
_entry.id   AF-A0AA92C1N7-F1
#
_cell.length_a   1.000
_cell.length_b   1.000
_cell.length_c   1.000
_cell.angle_alpha   90.00
_cell.angle_beta   90.00
_cell.angle_gamma   90.00
#
_symmetry.space_group_name_H-M   'P 1'
#
loop_
_entity.id
_entity.type
_entity.pdbx_description
1 polymer ?
#
loop_
_entity_poly.entity_id
_entity_poly.type
_entity_poly.pdbx_seq_one_letter_code
_entity_poly.pdbx_strand_id
1 'polypeptide(L)' 'MDDSQLTEPYTVEQLQDRYSLSISRAVDLLDRCGGDRVLIDKIMKRYNGHQGEVDRKPSRTAAVGSGT' A
#
# COMPACT_ATOMS: atom_id res chain seq x y z
N MET A 1 -9.04 -0.07 -31.15
CA MET A 1 -9.20 0.04 -29.70
C MET A 1 -7.92 -0.49 -29.13
N ASP A 2 -6.95 0.39 -28.96
CA ASP A 2 -5.64 0.06 -28.41
C ASP A 2 -5.74 0.22 -26.90
N ASP A 3 -6.40 -0.75 -26.24
CA ASP A 3 -6.45 -0.89 -24.79
C ASP A 3 -5.09 -1.34 -24.21
N SER A 4 -3.99 -0.93 -24.84
CA SER A 4 -2.62 -1.00 -24.35
C SER A 4 -2.41 0.05 -23.26
N GLN A 5 -3.27 0.07 -22.25
CA GLN A 5 -2.87 0.49 -20.91
C GLN A 5 -1.88 -0.55 -20.37
N LEU A 6 -0.71 -0.63 -21.04
CA LEU A 6 0.52 -1.24 -20.61
C LEU A 6 0.93 -0.47 -19.35
N THR A 7 0.24 -0.75 -18.25
CA THR A 7 0.70 -0.38 -16.93
C THR A 7 1.97 -1.19 -16.75
N GLU A 8 3.09 -0.56 -17.05
CA GLU A 8 4.40 -1.22 -17.03
C GLU A 8 4.53 -2.03 -15.74
N PRO A 9 4.97 -3.29 -15.85
CA PRO A 9 5.13 -4.13 -14.68
C PRO A 9 6.03 -3.43 -13.67
N TYR A 10 5.77 -3.65 -12.39
CA TYR A 10 6.65 -3.07 -11.37
C TYR A 10 8.09 -3.56 -11.57
N THR A 11 9.05 -2.66 -11.42
CA THR A 11 10.45 -3.04 -11.32
C THR A 11 10.81 -3.36 -9.87
N VAL A 12 11.87 -4.16 -9.69
CA VAL A 12 12.39 -4.53 -8.37
C VAL A 12 12.70 -3.30 -7.51
N GLU A 13 13.22 -2.23 -8.12
CA GLU A 13 13.49 -0.96 -7.45
C GLU A 13 12.22 -0.25 -6.98
N GLN A 14 11.18 -0.20 -7.83
CA GLN A 14 9.89 0.40 -7.43
C GLN A 14 9.23 -0.36 -6.28
N LEU A 15 9.35 -1.69 -6.25
CA LEU A 15 8.81 -2.50 -5.16
C LEU A 15 9.56 -2.29 -3.84
N GLN A 16 10.89 -2.14 -3.92
CA GLN A 16 11.71 -1.81 -2.76
C GLN A 16 11.35 -0.42 -2.22
N ASP A 17 11.26 0.59 -3.08
CA ASP A 17 10.96 1.96 -2.67
C ASP A 17 9.53 2.09 -2.09
N ARG A 18 8.54 1.59 -2.83
CA ARG A 18 7.11 1.79 -2.51
C ARG A 18 6.62 0.98 -1.31
N TYR A 19 7.14 -0.23 -1.12
CA TYR A 19 6.67 -1.15 -0.08
C TYR A 19 7.78 -1.53 0.92
N SER A 20 8.98 -0.93 0.84
CA SER A 20 10.15 -1.28 1.68
C SER A 20 10.43 -2.79 1.69
N LEU A 21 10.26 -3.45 0.54
CA LEU A 21 10.52 -4.88 0.40
C LEU A 21 12.02 -5.14 0.26
N SER A 22 12.47 -6.31 0.69
CA SER A 22 13.82 -6.79 0.34
C SER A 22 13.88 -7.23 -1.12
N ILE A 23 15.04 -7.14 -1.77
CA ILE A 23 15.27 -7.55 -3.16
C ILE A 23 14.72 -8.97 -3.43
N SER A 24 15.04 -9.95 -2.59
CA SER A 24 14.58 -11.33 -2.76
C SER A 24 13.05 -11.46 -2.71
N ARG A 25 12.39 -10.67 -1.85
CA ARG A 25 10.92 -10.62 -1.74
C ARG A 25 10.30 -9.95 -2.95
N ALA A 26 10.91 -8.87 -3.45
CA ALA A 26 10.44 -8.17 -4.65
C ALA A 26 10.53 -9.06 -5.89
N VAL A 27 11.64 -9.78 -6.08
CA VAL A 27 11.83 -10.72 -7.19
C VAL A 27 10.82 -11.87 -7.11
N ASP A 28 10.66 -12.50 -5.94
CA ASP A 28 9.66 -13.57 -5.74
C ASP A 28 8.23 -13.08 -5.98
N LEU A 29 7.93 -11.81 -5.68
CA LEU A 29 6.64 -11.19 -5.99
C LEU A 29 6.41 -10.99 -7.49
N LEU A 30 7.44 -10.50 -8.20
CA LEU A 30 7.38 -10.27 -9.64
C LEU A 30 7.25 -11.58 -10.41
N ASP A 31 7.99 -12.61 -9.98
CA ASP A 31 7.92 -13.96 -10.56
C ASP A 31 6.53 -14.58 -10.39
N ARG A 32 5.95 -14.47 -9.18
CA ARG A 32 4.61 -15.01 -8.90
C ARG A 32 3.46 -14.23 -9.54
N CYS A 33 3.60 -12.91 -9.66
CA CYS A 33 2.54 -12.03 -10.17
C CYS A 33 2.72 -11.66 -11.65
N GLY A 34 3.80 -12.09 -12.30
CA GLY A 34 4.16 -11.66 -13.66
C GLY A 34 4.36 -10.15 -13.79
N GLY A 35 4.65 -9.45 -12.68
CA GLY A 35 4.71 -7.99 -12.65
C GLY A 35 3.36 -7.26 -12.63
N ASP A 36 2.24 -7.96 -12.48
CA ASP A 36 0.90 -7.36 -12.44
C ASP A 36 0.74 -6.40 -11.25
N ARG A 37 0.61 -5.10 -11.55
CA ARG A 37 0.55 -4.04 -10.53
C ARG A 37 -0.67 -4.17 -9.63
N VAL A 38 -1.81 -4.61 -10.17
CA VAL A 38 -3.08 -4.72 -9.44
C VAL A 38 -3.01 -5.86 -8.45
N LEU A 39 -2.46 -7.00 -8.87
CA LEU A 39 -2.27 -8.16 -8.01
C LEU A 39 -1.27 -7.85 -6.89
N ILE A 40 -0.15 -7.20 -7.22
CA ILE A 40 0.87 -6.82 -6.26
C ILE A 40 0.32 -5.84 -5.22
N ASP A 41 -0.40 -4.79 -5.65
CA ASP A 41 -0.99 -3.83 -4.73
C ASP A 41 -2.04 -4.49 -3.83
N LYS A 42 -2.87 -5.40 -4.37
CA LYS A 42 -3.84 -6.19 -3.60
C LYS A 42 -3.19 -7.08 -2.56
N ILE A 43 -2.06 -7.70 -2.89
CA ILE A 43 -1.28 -8.51 -1.95
C ILE A 43 -0.72 -7.59 -0.86
N MET A 44 -0.03 -6.52 -1.22
CA MET A 44 0.59 -5.59 -0.28
C MET A 44 -0.44 -4.91 0.63
N LYS A 45 -1.60 -4.56 0.11
CA LYS A 45 -2.72 -4.01 0.87
C LYS A 45 -3.30 -4.99 1.88
N ARG A 46 -3.23 -6.31 1.62
CA ARG A 46 -3.55 -7.34 2.62
C ARG A 46 -2.45 -7.52 3.67
N TYR A 47 -1.19 -7.43 3.28
CA TYR A 47 -0.06 -7.49 4.22
C TYR A 47 -0.03 -6.26 5.15
N ASN A 48 -0.33 -5.06 4.65
CA ASN A 48 -0.48 -3.83 5.43
C ASN A 48 -1.89 -3.62 5.99
N GLY A 49 -2.82 -4.56 5.72
CA GLY A 49 -4.24 -4.46 6.05
C GLY A 49 -4.57 -4.44 7.54
N HIS A 50 -3.56 -4.59 8.41
CA HIS A 50 -3.69 -4.45 9.86
C HIS A 50 -3.18 -3.11 10.41
N GLN A 51 -2.91 -2.10 9.55
CA GLN A 51 -2.66 -0.71 9.98
C GLN A 51 -3.76 0.27 9.54
N GLY A 52 -4.76 -0.21 8.79
CA GLY A 52 -5.89 0.61 8.31
C GLY A 52 -7.07 0.71 9.28
N GLU A 53 -7.10 -0.05 10.37
CA GLU A 53 -8.04 0.16 11.48
C GLU A 53 -7.28 0.82 12.64
N VAL A 54 -6.69 1.98 12.36
CA VAL A 54 -6.71 3.01 13.41
C VAL A 54 -8.17 3.43 13.51
N ASP A 55 -8.90 2.74 14.37
CA ASP A 55 -10.07 3.22 15.10
C ASP A 55 -9.69 4.58 15.70
N ARG A 56 -9.66 5.63 14.86
CA ARG A 56 -9.78 7.01 15.29
C ARG A 56 -11.22 7.13 15.77
N LYS A 57 -11.49 6.56 16.94
CA LYS A 57 -12.46 7.14 17.84
C LYS A 57 -12.12 8.62 17.91
N PRO A 58 -13.01 9.51 17.47
CA PRO A 58 -12.77 10.94 17.62
C PRO A 58 -12.63 11.17 19.14
N SER A 59 -11.41 11.47 19.56
CA SER A 59 -11.14 12.01 20.87
C SER A 59 -11.98 13.29 20.94
N ARG A 60 -13.09 13.26 21.68
CA ARG A 60 -13.87 14.45 22.00
C ARG A 60 -12.99 15.32 22.90
N THR A 61 -12.06 16.06 22.30
CA THR A 61 -11.56 17.30 22.89
C THR A 61 -12.72 18.28 22.85
N ALA A 62 -13.54 18.26 23.90
CA ALA A 62 -14.40 19.39 24.20
C ALA A 62 -13.48 20.52 24.65
N ALA A 63 -13.31 21.47 23.73
CA ALA A 63 -12.66 22.73 23.95
C ALA A 63 -13.37 23.50 25.07
N VAL A 64 -12.56 24.00 26.00
CA VAL A 64 -12.54 25.36 26.58
C VAL A 64 -13.85 25.98 27.09
N GLY A 65 -13.79 26.46 28.33
CA GLY A 65 -14.78 27.35 28.91
C GLY A 65 -14.43 27.77 30.34
N SER A 66 -13.29 28.45 30.52
CA SER A 66 -13.08 29.30 31.71
C SER A 66 -14.05 30.49 31.63
N GLY A 67 -14.76 30.79 32.72
CA GLY A 67 -15.64 31.95 32.76
C GLY A 67 -16.26 32.17 34.14
N THR A 68 -15.55 32.99 34.93
CA THR A 68 -15.91 33.74 36.15
C THR A 68 -16.31 32.97 37.41
#